data_AF-A0A7Z1N819-F1
#
_entry.id   AF-A0A7Z1N819-F1
#
_cell.length_a   1.000
_cell.length_b   1.000
_cell.length_c   1.000
_cell.angle_alpha   90.00
_cell.angle_beta   90.00
_cell.angle_gamma   90.00
#
_symmetry.space_group_name_H-M   'P 1'
#
loop_
_entity.id
_entity.type
_entity.pdbx_description
1 polymer ?
#
loop_
_entity_poly.entity_id
_entity_poly.type
_entity_poly.pdbx_seq_one_letter_code
_entity_poly.pdbx_strand_id
1 'polypeptide(L)'
;PTVVKKDEAKTAIDKAAEAKKAEIDQTPNATDEEKAAAKAKVDEAVTTAKNAIDQATNNAGVDTAKTNGVDSINNVQPTVVKKDEAKTAIENAARAKKAEIDQTPNATDEEKVAAKAKVDEAVNNAKASIDQVTNNEGVDTAKSNGLDSINNIQPTVVKKDEAKTAIDKAAEAKK
;
A
#
# COMPACT_ATOMS: atom_id res chain seq x y z
N PRO A 1 -39.10 -36.68 7.06
CA PRO A 1 -38.43 -36.02 8.19
C PRO A 1 -38.63 -34.51 8.08
N THR A 2 -39.10 -33.84 9.13
CA THR A 2 -39.24 -32.38 9.11
C THR A 2 -37.87 -31.74 9.32
N VAL A 3 -37.45 -30.85 8.42
CA VAL A 3 -36.20 -30.09 8.56
C VAL A 3 -36.50 -28.84 9.37
N VAL A 4 -35.95 -28.75 10.58
CA VAL A 4 -36.28 -27.66 11.53
C VAL A 4 -35.09 -26.73 11.82
N LYS A 5 -33.90 -27.05 11.32
CA LYS A 5 -32.66 -26.32 11.63
C LYS A 5 -32.34 -25.14 10.69
N LYS A 6 -33.12 -24.93 9.62
CA LYS A 6 -32.76 -23.98 8.55
C LYS A 6 -32.62 -22.54 9.05
N ASP A 7 -33.55 -22.08 9.88
CA ASP A 7 -33.54 -20.70 10.38
C ASP A 7 -32.36 -20.45 11.32
N GLU A 8 -32.11 -21.37 12.26
CA GLU A 8 -30.94 -21.32 13.14
C GLU A 8 -29.63 -21.29 12.34
N ALA A 9 -29.52 -22.13 11.30
CA ALA A 9 -28.34 -22.16 10.44
C ALA A 9 -28.14 -20.84 9.67
N LYS A 10 -29.21 -20.23 9.14
CA LYS A 10 -29.13 -18.93 8.46
C LYS A 10 -28.71 -17.82 9.41
N THR A 11 -29.24 -17.79 10.64
CA THR A 11 -28.80 -16.84 11.67
C THR A 11 -27.32 -17.02 12.01
N ALA A 12 -26.81 -18.26 12.04
CA ALA A 12 -25.39 -18.51 12.27
C ALA A 12 -24.52 -17.98 11.11
N ILE A 13 -24.97 -18.12 9.86
CA ILE A 13 -24.31 -17.54 8.68
C ILE A 13 -24.25 -16.01 8.77
N ASP A 14 -25.36 -15.37 9.14
CA ASP A 14 -25.41 -13.90 9.28
C ASP A 14 -24.44 -13.39 10.35
N LYS A 15 -24.40 -14.04 11.51
CA LYS A 15 -23.44 -13.70 12.59
C LYS A 15 -21.99 -13.89 12.16
N ALA A 16 -21.67 -14.96 11.44
CA ALA A 16 -20.33 -15.20 10.92
C ALA A 16 -19.93 -14.10 9.92
N ALA A 17 -20.84 -13.68 9.05
CA ALA A 17 -20.60 -12.62 8.09
C ALA A 17 -20.39 -11.25 8.77
N GLU A 18 -21.20 -10.90 9.76
CA GLU A 18 -21.04 -9.68 10.55
C GLU A 18 -19.67 -9.64 11.24
N ALA A 19 -19.30 -10.72 11.93
CA ALA A 19 -18.00 -10.84 12.58
C ALA A 19 -16.86 -10.71 11.57
N LYS A 20 -16.98 -11.38 10.42
CA LYS A 20 -15.92 -11.36 9.41
C LYS A 20 -15.75 -9.99 8.75
N LYS A 21 -16.85 -9.29 8.47
CA LYS A 21 -16.80 -7.92 7.94
C LYS A 21 -16.15 -6.95 8.94
N ALA A 22 -16.40 -7.12 10.23
CA ALA A 22 -15.73 -6.34 11.28
C ALA A 22 -14.22 -6.65 11.35
N GLU A 23 -13.80 -7.91 11.19
CA GLU A 23 -12.37 -8.27 11.07
C GLU A 23 -11.72 -7.61 9.83
N ILE A 24 -12.40 -7.66 8.69
CA ILE A 24 -11.96 -7.00 7.45
C ILE A 24 -11.76 -5.49 7.66
N ASP A 25 -12.65 -4.83 8.40
CA ASP A 25 -12.52 -3.40 8.68
C ASP A 25 -11.27 -3.03 9.48
N GLN A 26 -10.81 -3.95 10.32
CA GLN A 26 -9.59 -3.79 11.12
C GLN A 26 -8.33 -4.26 10.39
N THR A 27 -8.43 -4.68 9.12
CA THR A 27 -7.24 -5.14 8.38
C THR A 27 -6.26 -3.97 8.21
N PRO A 28 -5.04 -4.06 8.78
CA PRO A 28 -4.07 -2.99 8.71
C PRO A 28 -3.57 -2.84 7.27
N ASN A 29 -3.18 -1.61 6.91
CA ASN A 29 -2.66 -1.21 5.60
C ASN A 29 -3.61 -1.40 4.41
N ALA A 30 -4.73 -2.11 4.55
CA ALA A 30 -5.74 -2.27 3.51
C ALA A 30 -6.41 -0.94 3.21
N THR A 31 -6.59 -0.64 1.92
CA THR A 31 -7.41 0.50 1.50
C THR A 31 -8.91 0.19 1.64
N ASP A 32 -9.72 1.25 1.64
CA ASP A 32 -11.17 1.15 1.70
C ASP A 32 -11.72 0.29 0.54
N GLU A 33 -11.12 0.40 -0.66
CA GLU A 33 -11.48 -0.42 -1.82
C GLU A 33 -11.09 -1.89 -1.68
N GLU A 34 -9.90 -2.19 -1.13
CA GLU A 34 -9.45 -3.56 -0.86
C GLU A 34 -10.36 -4.24 0.18
N LYS A 35 -10.78 -3.50 1.22
CA LYS A 35 -11.75 -3.95 2.21
C LYS A 35 -13.13 -4.18 1.60
N ALA A 36 -13.61 -3.24 0.79
CA ALA A 36 -14.90 -3.37 0.11
C ALA A 36 -14.96 -4.61 -0.79
N ALA A 37 -13.90 -4.88 -1.55
CA ALA A 37 -13.78 -6.07 -2.38
C ALA A 37 -13.84 -7.36 -1.55
N ALA A 38 -13.19 -7.39 -0.38
CA ALA A 38 -13.29 -8.53 0.54
C ALA A 38 -14.70 -8.70 1.13
N LYS A 39 -15.37 -7.60 1.53
CA LYS A 39 -16.74 -7.66 2.04
C LYS A 39 -17.73 -8.16 1.00
N ALA A 40 -17.55 -7.81 -0.28
CA ALA A 40 -18.36 -8.35 -1.37
C ALA A 40 -18.20 -9.87 -1.49
N LYS A 41 -16.97 -10.40 -1.37
CA LYS A 41 -16.74 -11.86 -1.32
C LYS A 41 -17.38 -12.54 -0.11
N VAL A 42 -17.47 -11.85 1.03
CA VAL A 42 -18.25 -12.34 2.19
C VAL A 42 -19.74 -12.46 1.82
N ASP A 43 -20.31 -11.46 1.15
CA ASP A 43 -21.72 -11.48 0.73
C ASP A 43 -22.04 -12.59 -0.29
N GLU A 44 -21.10 -12.85 -1.21
CA GLU A 44 -21.18 -14.00 -2.13
C GLU A 44 -21.17 -15.34 -1.38
N ALA A 45 -20.28 -15.49 -0.39
CA ALA A 45 -20.20 -16.68 0.46
C ALA A 45 -21.47 -16.89 1.29
N VAL A 46 -22.04 -15.82 1.85
CA VAL A 46 -23.34 -15.84 2.57
C VAL A 46 -24.45 -16.34 1.66
N THR A 47 -24.56 -15.78 0.45
CA THR A 47 -25.59 -16.16 -0.52
C THR A 47 -25.47 -17.64 -0.87
N THR A 48 -24.24 -18.10 -1.12
CA THR A 48 -23.95 -19.51 -1.43
C THR A 48 -24.33 -20.44 -0.27
N ALA A 49 -23.96 -20.08 0.97
CA ALA A 49 -24.28 -20.85 2.16
C ALA A 49 -25.78 -20.95 2.43
N LYS A 50 -26.51 -19.84 2.32
CA LYS A 50 -27.98 -19.80 2.50
C LYS A 50 -28.70 -20.65 1.47
N ASN A 51 -28.27 -20.59 0.21
CA ASN A 51 -28.80 -21.45 -0.84
C ASN A 51 -28.57 -22.94 -0.56
N ALA A 52 -27.38 -23.32 -0.07
CA ALA A 52 -27.09 -24.70 0.32
C ALA A 52 -27.95 -25.18 1.51
N ILE A 53 -28.17 -24.31 2.51
CA ILE A 53 -29.08 -24.58 3.64
C ILE A 53 -30.52 -24.78 3.15
N ASP A 54 -30.97 -23.97 2.20
CA ASP A 54 -32.32 -24.09 1.63
C ASP A 54 -32.52 -25.37 0.83
N GLN A 55 -31.50 -25.83 0.11
CA GLN A 55 -31.52 -27.08 -0.66
C GLN A 55 -31.39 -28.33 0.22
N ALA A 56 -30.89 -28.22 1.45
CA ALA A 56 -30.74 -29.37 2.35
C ALA A 56 -32.09 -30.03 2.67
N THR A 57 -32.14 -31.36 2.52
CA THR A 57 -33.36 -32.18 2.65
C THR A 57 -33.51 -32.83 4.03
N ASN A 58 -32.50 -32.70 4.89
CA ASN A 58 -32.50 -33.22 6.26
C ASN A 58 -31.63 -32.34 7.17
N ASN A 59 -31.75 -32.52 8.50
CA ASN A 59 -31.03 -31.71 9.48
C ASN A 59 -29.50 -31.87 9.40
N ALA A 60 -28.98 -33.06 9.07
CA ALA A 60 -27.55 -33.27 8.91
C ALA A 60 -26.99 -32.48 7.71
N GLY A 61 -27.74 -32.43 6.60
CA GLY A 61 -27.40 -31.60 5.45
C GLY A 61 -27.39 -30.11 5.77
N VAL A 62 -28.34 -29.65 6.61
CA VAL A 62 -28.34 -28.27 7.12
C VAL A 62 -27.09 -27.98 7.96
N ASP A 63 -26.72 -28.90 8.87
CA ASP A 63 -25.51 -28.74 9.70
C ASP A 63 -24.23 -28.71 8.86
N THR A 64 -24.12 -29.57 7.84
CA THR A 64 -22.99 -29.56 6.89
C THR A 64 -22.95 -28.26 6.08
N ALA A 65 -24.08 -27.82 5.51
CA ALA A 65 -24.15 -26.59 4.73
C ALA A 65 -23.80 -25.35 5.57
N LYS A 66 -24.27 -25.30 6.82
CA LYS A 66 -23.90 -24.28 7.80
C LYS A 66 -22.39 -24.27 8.05
N THR A 67 -21.79 -25.43 8.34
CA THR A 67 -20.36 -25.56 8.65
C THR A 67 -19.51 -25.09 7.47
N ASN A 68 -19.76 -25.61 6.28
CA ASN A 68 -19.05 -25.23 5.06
C ASN A 68 -19.21 -23.73 4.74
N GLY A 69 -20.40 -23.18 4.99
CA GLY A 69 -20.69 -21.77 4.79
C GLY A 69 -19.92 -20.86 5.75
N VAL A 70 -19.88 -21.20 7.04
CA VAL A 70 -19.08 -20.50 8.04
C VAL A 70 -17.59 -20.56 7.68
N ASP A 71 -17.08 -21.73 7.29
CA ASP A 71 -15.68 -21.89 6.90
C ASP A 71 -15.32 -21.04 5.67
N SER A 72 -16.22 -21.03 4.67
CA SER A 72 -16.04 -20.22 3.46
C SER A 72 -16.01 -18.72 3.76
N ILE A 73 -16.89 -18.24 4.64
CA ILE A 73 -16.91 -16.85 5.10
C ILE A 73 -15.61 -16.51 5.84
N ASN A 74 -15.19 -17.36 6.78
CA ASN A 74 -14.01 -17.12 7.62
C ASN A 74 -12.71 -17.07 6.82
N ASN A 75 -12.65 -17.75 5.67
CA ASN A 75 -11.49 -17.77 4.79
C ASN A 75 -11.35 -16.53 3.89
N VAL A 76 -12.35 -15.65 3.84
CA VAL A 76 -12.26 -14.42 3.04
C VAL A 76 -11.33 -13.41 3.70
N GLN A 77 -10.27 -12.99 3.01
CA GLN A 77 -9.37 -11.93 3.49
C GLN A 77 -9.21 -10.81 2.44
N PRO A 78 -8.92 -9.57 2.85
CA PRO A 78 -8.52 -8.52 1.92
C PRO A 78 -7.20 -8.83 1.25
N THR A 79 -7.09 -8.48 -0.04
CA THR A 79 -5.83 -8.45 -0.76
C THR A 79 -5.18 -7.09 -0.52
N VAL A 80 -4.19 -7.02 0.37
CA VAL A 80 -3.53 -5.77 0.77
C VAL A 80 -2.26 -5.59 -0.05
N VAL A 81 -2.29 -4.69 -1.04
CA VAL A 81 -1.17 -4.52 -1.99
C VAL A 81 -0.90 -3.05 -2.34
N LYS A 82 -1.93 -2.21 -2.38
CA LYS A 82 -1.83 -0.86 -2.96
C LYS A 82 -0.76 0.01 -2.31
N LYS A 83 -0.69 0.04 -0.97
CA LYS A 83 0.31 0.82 -0.23
C LYS A 83 1.72 0.26 -0.41
N ASP A 84 1.88 -1.05 -0.43
CA ASP A 84 3.19 -1.70 -0.56
C ASP A 84 3.80 -1.47 -1.95
N GLU A 85 2.98 -1.54 -2.99
CA GLU A 85 3.39 -1.20 -4.36
C GLU A 85 3.81 0.27 -4.47
N ALA A 86 3.07 1.19 -3.82
CA ALA A 86 3.42 2.60 -3.79
C ALA A 86 4.76 2.86 -3.09
N LYS A 87 4.99 2.25 -1.92
CA LYS A 87 6.27 2.34 -1.19
C LYS A 87 7.43 1.77 -2.00
N THR A 88 7.23 0.65 -2.68
CA THR A 88 8.24 0.05 -3.57
C THR A 88 8.61 1.00 -4.72
N ALA A 89 7.63 1.70 -5.31
CA ALA A 89 7.90 2.70 -6.34
C ALA A 89 8.73 3.88 -5.81
N ILE A 90 8.44 4.36 -4.59
CA ILE A 90 9.22 5.41 -3.92
C ILE A 90 10.68 4.97 -3.70
N GLU A 91 10.90 3.74 -3.23
CA GLU A 91 12.26 3.21 -3.01
C GLU A 91 13.05 3.06 -4.31
N ASN A 92 12.39 2.62 -5.39
CA ASN A 92 13.03 2.50 -6.69
C ASN A 92 13.42 3.87 -7.25
N ALA A 93 12.54 4.87 -7.14
CA ALA A 93 12.84 6.24 -7.55
C ALA A 93 14.00 6.84 -6.74
N ALA A 94 14.03 6.62 -5.43
CA ALA A 94 15.13 7.07 -4.57
C ALA A 94 16.47 6.44 -4.97
N ARG A 95 16.49 5.14 -5.29
CA ARG A 95 17.70 4.45 -5.76
C ARG A 95 18.22 5.05 -7.06
N ALA A 96 17.33 5.26 -8.04
CA ALA A 96 17.67 5.91 -9.30
C ALA A 96 18.21 7.33 -9.06
N LYS A 97 17.55 8.11 -8.20
CA LYS A 97 17.94 9.48 -7.91
C LYS A 97 19.31 9.59 -7.23
N LYS A 98 19.62 8.69 -6.29
CA LYS A 98 20.94 8.65 -5.67
C LYS A 98 22.05 8.31 -6.67
N ALA A 99 21.76 7.45 -7.66
CA ALA A 99 22.70 7.15 -8.74
C ALA A 99 22.93 8.36 -9.66
N GLU A 100 21.87 9.13 -9.99
CA GLU A 100 22.00 10.40 -10.72
C GLU A 100 22.86 11.42 -9.95
N ILE A 101 22.63 11.54 -8.63
CA ILE A 101 23.42 12.40 -7.74
C ILE A 101 24.91 12.02 -7.77
N ASP A 102 25.23 10.72 -7.76
CA ASP A 102 26.61 10.24 -7.85
C ASP A 102 27.31 10.66 -9.14
N GLN A 103 26.56 10.76 -10.22
CA GLN A 103 27.05 11.15 -11.54
C GLN A 103 27.06 12.68 -11.76
N THR A 104 26.62 13.47 -10.78
CA THR A 104 26.57 14.94 -10.92
C THR A 104 27.99 15.50 -11.14
N PRO A 105 28.26 16.11 -12.31
CA PRO A 105 29.57 16.70 -12.61
C PRO A 105 29.87 17.84 -11.67
N ASN A 106 31.15 18.05 -11.37
CA ASN A 106 31.66 19.13 -10.51
C ASN A 106 31.13 19.16 -9.06
N ALA A 107 30.18 18.32 -8.68
CA ALA A 107 29.79 18.14 -7.29
C ALA A 107 30.93 17.48 -6.49
N THR A 108 31.16 17.99 -5.29
CA THR A 108 32.01 17.38 -4.26
C THR A 108 31.29 16.23 -3.56
N ASP A 109 32.03 15.38 -2.87
CA ASP A 109 31.45 14.25 -2.15
C ASP A 109 30.52 14.74 -1.02
N GLU A 110 30.87 15.85 -0.35
CA GLU A 110 30.00 16.44 0.68
C GLU A 110 28.68 16.97 0.11
N GLU A 111 28.71 17.62 -1.06
CA GLU A 111 27.50 18.12 -1.73
C GLU A 111 26.59 16.95 -2.18
N LYS A 112 27.19 15.84 -2.65
CA LYS A 112 26.45 14.61 -3.00
C LYS A 112 25.85 13.94 -1.77
N VAL A 113 26.61 13.82 -0.68
CA VAL A 113 26.11 13.26 0.59
C VAL A 113 24.93 14.07 1.10
N ALA A 114 25.03 15.40 1.09
CA ALA A 114 23.93 16.28 1.49
C ALA A 114 22.67 16.09 0.62
N ALA A 115 22.83 15.95 -0.70
CA ALA A 115 21.70 15.68 -1.60
C ALA A 115 21.08 14.29 -1.35
N LYS A 116 21.89 13.25 -1.13
CA LYS A 116 21.40 11.90 -0.81
C LYS A 116 20.63 11.87 0.52
N ALA A 117 21.07 12.63 1.51
CA ALA A 117 20.35 12.76 2.79
C ALA A 117 18.96 13.39 2.59
N LYS A 118 18.84 14.40 1.72
CA LYS A 118 17.53 14.97 1.34
C LYS A 118 16.65 13.95 0.62
N VAL A 119 17.23 13.06 -0.20
CA VAL A 119 16.46 11.96 -0.83
C VAL A 119 15.90 11.02 0.23
N ASP A 120 16.70 10.65 1.24
CA ASP A 120 16.23 9.80 2.34
C ASP A 120 15.12 10.46 3.16
N GLU A 121 15.21 11.76 3.42
CA GLU A 121 14.14 12.53 4.06
C GLU A 121 12.86 12.52 3.23
N ALA A 122 12.96 12.78 1.92
CA ALA A 122 11.80 12.76 1.02
C ALA A 122 11.14 11.37 0.95
N VAL A 123 11.93 10.29 0.96
CA VAL A 123 11.43 8.90 1.04
C VAL A 123 10.63 8.69 2.31
N ASN A 124 11.16 9.09 3.46
CA ASN A 124 10.49 8.92 4.74
C ASN A 124 9.16 9.70 4.78
N ASN A 125 9.16 10.94 4.29
CA ASN A 125 7.96 11.77 4.21
C ASN A 125 6.90 11.17 3.27
N ALA A 126 7.31 10.66 2.11
CA ALA A 126 6.42 10.00 1.15
C ALA A 126 5.80 8.73 1.74
N LYS A 127 6.60 7.87 2.39
CA LYS A 127 6.11 6.66 3.05
C LYS A 127 5.13 6.98 4.17
N ALA A 128 5.43 7.97 5.00
CA ALA A 128 4.52 8.43 6.05
C ALA A 128 3.19 8.94 5.48
N SER A 129 3.22 9.67 4.36
CA SER A 129 2.02 10.17 3.68
C SER A 129 1.18 9.02 3.11
N ILE A 130 1.81 8.00 2.51
CA ILE A 130 1.14 6.77 2.03
C ILE A 130 0.50 6.00 3.20
N ASP A 131 1.13 5.99 4.37
CA ASP A 131 0.59 5.30 5.53
C ASP A 131 -0.67 5.97 6.10
N GLN A 132 -0.76 7.31 6.02
CA GLN A 132 -1.86 8.09 6.59
C GLN A 132 -3.17 8.03 5.78
N VAL A 133 -3.10 7.79 4.47
CA VAL A 133 -4.29 7.77 3.59
C VAL A 133 -5.03 6.43 3.67
N THR A 134 -6.35 6.42 3.49
CA THR A 134 -7.18 5.20 3.63
C THR A 134 -7.68 4.62 2.32
N ASN A 135 -7.65 5.40 1.23
CA ASN A 135 -8.21 4.98 -0.06
C ASN A 135 -7.15 4.97 -1.17
N ASN A 136 -7.48 4.31 -2.28
CA ASN A 136 -6.58 4.15 -3.41
C ASN A 136 -6.11 5.48 -4.02
N GLU A 137 -7.02 6.45 -4.16
CA GLU A 137 -6.72 7.76 -4.75
C GLU A 137 -5.71 8.56 -3.90
N GLY A 138 -5.88 8.52 -2.58
CA GLY A 138 -4.95 9.11 -1.62
C GLY A 138 -3.58 8.46 -1.69
N VAL A 139 -3.52 7.12 -1.86
CA VAL A 139 -2.24 6.42 -2.04
C VAL A 139 -1.56 6.86 -3.33
N ASP A 140 -2.30 6.96 -4.43
CA ASP A 140 -1.76 7.40 -5.72
C ASP A 140 -1.26 8.85 -5.68
N THR A 141 -2.00 9.73 -5.01
CA THR A 141 -1.62 11.14 -4.80
C THR A 141 -0.36 11.25 -3.94
N ALA A 142 -0.31 10.55 -2.80
CA ALA A 142 0.85 10.56 -1.90
C ALA A 142 2.10 10.00 -2.60
N LYS A 143 1.93 8.94 -3.39
CA LYS A 143 2.98 8.39 -4.25
C LYS A 143 3.48 9.42 -5.26
N SER A 144 2.58 10.06 -6.02
CA SER A 144 2.96 11.06 -7.03
C SER A 144 3.75 12.20 -6.41
N ASN A 145 3.24 12.79 -5.33
CA ASN A 145 3.91 13.88 -4.61
C ASN A 145 5.29 13.47 -4.08
N GLY A 146 5.41 12.22 -3.59
CA GLY A 146 6.68 11.66 -3.14
C GLY A 146 7.69 11.49 -4.28
N LEU A 147 7.25 10.99 -5.43
CA LEU A 147 8.09 10.87 -6.63
C LEU A 147 8.57 12.23 -7.11
N ASP A 148 7.70 13.23 -7.18
CA ASP A 148 8.05 14.59 -7.58
C ASP A 148 9.06 15.22 -6.62
N SER A 149 8.85 15.04 -5.31
CA SER A 149 9.77 15.52 -4.27
C SER A 149 11.17 14.90 -4.42
N ILE A 150 11.25 13.60 -4.70
CA ILE A 150 12.53 12.91 -4.94
C ILE A 150 13.20 13.41 -6.22
N ASN A 151 12.44 13.51 -7.31
CA ASN A 151 12.96 13.87 -8.63
C ASN A 151 13.57 15.27 -8.67
N ASN A 152 13.03 16.20 -7.87
CA ASN A 152 13.49 17.58 -7.79
C ASN A 152 14.75 17.79 -6.93
N ILE A 153 15.30 16.74 -6.31
CA ILE A 153 16.50 16.86 -5.47
C ILE A 153 17.77 16.81 -6.34
N GLN A 154 18.65 17.79 -6.19
CA GLN A 154 19.94 17.84 -6.89
C GLN A 154 21.04 18.38 -5.98
N PRO A 155 22.31 18.02 -6.19
CA PRO A 155 23.42 18.64 -5.46
C PRO A 155 23.49 20.13 -5.76
N THR A 156 23.74 20.93 -4.72
CA THR A 156 24.10 22.33 -4.88
C THR A 156 25.59 22.38 -5.19
N VAL A 157 25.95 22.60 -6.45
CA VAL A 157 27.36 22.66 -6.89
C VAL A 157 27.86 24.09 -6.73
N VAL A 158 28.75 24.32 -5.78
CA VAL A 158 29.32 25.65 -5.52
C VAL A 158 30.85 25.61 -5.42
N LYS A 159 31.41 24.63 -4.71
CA LYS A 159 32.84 24.66 -4.36
C LYS A 159 33.79 24.55 -5.56
N LYS A 160 33.52 23.66 -6.52
CA LYS A 160 34.38 23.52 -7.72
C LYS A 160 34.22 24.67 -8.69
N ASP A 161 33.02 25.26 -8.80
CA ASP A 161 32.78 26.41 -9.67
C ASP A 161 33.48 27.67 -9.13
N GLU A 162 33.46 27.87 -7.81
CA GLU A 162 34.23 28.91 -7.13
C GLU A 162 35.74 28.70 -7.31
N ALA A 163 36.24 27.48 -7.09
CA ALA A 163 37.66 27.16 -7.26
C ALA A 163 38.14 27.38 -8.71
N LYS A 164 37.33 26.97 -9.69
CA LYS A 164 37.61 27.22 -11.12
C LYS A 164 37.67 28.71 -11.42
N THR A 165 36.69 29.48 -10.95
CA THR A 165 36.64 30.94 -11.14
C THR A 165 37.86 31.62 -10.54
N ALA A 166 38.34 31.17 -9.37
CA ALA A 166 39.53 31.71 -8.72
C ALA A 166 40.81 31.42 -9.52
N ILE A 167 40.95 30.21 -10.08
CA ILE A 167 42.09 29.83 -10.94
C ILE A 167 42.09 30.64 -12.24
N ASP A 168 40.93 30.76 -12.91
CA ASP A 168 40.80 31.49 -14.17
C ASP A 168 41.18 32.97 -13.98
N LYS A 169 40.71 33.62 -12.89
CA LYS A 169 41.12 34.99 -12.52
C LYS A 169 42.63 35.11 -12.24
N ALA A 170 43.21 34.15 -11.53
CA ALA A 170 44.64 34.17 -11.22
C ALA A 170 45.51 33.97 -12.48
N ALA A 171 45.01 33.26 -13.49
CA ALA A 171 45.68 33.09 -14.77
C ALA A 171 45.61 34.35 -15.64
N GLU A 172 44.48 35.04 -15.67
CA GLU A 172 44.31 36.33 -16.36
C GLU A 172 45.21 37.42 -15.78
N ALA A 173 45.32 37.50 -14.44
CA ALA A 173 46.16 38.49 -13.77
C ALA A 173 47.67 38.33 -14.03
N LYS A 174 48.10 37.22 -14.64
CA LYS A 174 49.50 36.92 -14.99
C LYS A 174 49.84 37.10 -16.47
N LYS A 175 48.86 37.45 -17.31
CA LYS A 175 49.05 37.79 -18.74
C LYS A 175 49.29 39.29 -18.91
#